data_AF-A0AAV0Y4X7-F1
#
_entry.id   AF-A0AAV0Y4X7-F1
#
_cell.length_a   1.000
_cell.length_b   1.000
_cell.length_c   1.000
_cell.angle_alpha   90.00
_cell.angle_beta   90.00
_cell.angle_gamma   90.00
#
_symmetry.space_group_name_H-M   'P 1'
#
loop_
_entity.id
_entity.type
_entity.pdbx_description
1 polymer ?
#
loop_
_entity_poly.entity_id
_entity_poly.type
_entity_poly.pdbx_seq_one_letter_code
_entity_poly.pdbx_strand_id
1 'polypeptide(L)'
;MLKLTKVHLELLTDFEKVLFVESGTREGLVQANKRHARANNPETPGYNAEEPNTSLIYLDANNLYGYAMCQYMPIGDFVWYAGNPEVALAQLEWMLATDDVGRFFEVDIIYPQDLHDAHNDMPFLRLCET
;
A
#
# COMPACT_ATOMS: atom_id res chain seq x y z
N MET A 1 -13.31 -18.62 1.23
CA MET A 1 -13.78 -17.48 2.04
C MET A 1 -15.17 -17.04 1.63
N LEU A 2 -15.38 -16.43 0.45
CA LEU A 2 -16.68 -15.90 0.01
C LEU A 2 -17.84 -16.93 0.05
N LYS A 3 -17.62 -18.15 -0.46
CA LYS A 3 -18.61 -19.23 -0.42
C LYS A 3 -19.02 -19.65 0.99
N LEU A 4 -18.11 -19.52 1.97
CA LEU A 4 -18.36 -19.88 3.37
C LEU A 4 -19.02 -18.73 4.13
N THR A 5 -18.58 -17.50 3.89
CA THR A 5 -19.14 -16.30 4.53
C THR A 5 -20.49 -15.90 3.95
N LYS A 6 -20.84 -16.40 2.76
CA LYS A 6 -22.06 -16.03 2.01
C LYS A 6 -22.18 -14.53 1.80
N VAL A 7 -21.04 -13.83 1.74
CA VAL A 7 -21.02 -12.41 1.43
C VAL A 7 -21.49 -12.20 -0.01
N HIS A 8 -22.32 -11.19 -0.21
CA HIS A 8 -22.80 -10.78 -1.52
C HIS A 8 -21.95 -9.59 -1.98
N LEU A 9 -21.30 -9.74 -3.13
CA LEU A 9 -20.56 -8.67 -3.77
C LEU A 9 -21.47 -7.98 -4.79
N GLU A 10 -21.57 -6.67 -4.71
CA GLU A 10 -22.22 -5.86 -5.73
C GLU A 10 -21.38 -5.88 -7.01
N LEU A 11 -22.05 -6.06 -8.15
CA LEU A 11 -21.43 -5.89 -9.46
C LEU A 11 -21.41 -4.40 -9.82
N LEU A 12 -20.21 -3.83 -9.98
CA LEU A 12 -20.04 -2.51 -10.58
C LEU A 12 -20.51 -2.55 -12.05
N THR A 13 -21.59 -1.84 -12.35
CA THR A 13 -22.20 -1.79 -13.69
C THR A 13 -22.03 -0.44 -14.38
N ASP A 14 -21.67 0.59 -13.63
CA ASP A 14 -21.41 1.93 -14.12
C ASP A 14 -20.00 2.00 -14.73
N PHE A 15 -19.93 2.36 -16.01
CA PHE A 15 -18.69 2.40 -16.77
C PHE A 15 -17.65 3.35 -16.19
N GLU A 16 -18.07 4.53 -15.70
CA GLU A 16 -17.15 5.52 -15.14
C GLU A 16 -16.58 5.04 -13.81
N LYS A 17 -17.39 4.39 -12.96
CA LYS A 17 -16.92 3.80 -11.70
C LYS A 17 -15.93 2.66 -11.95
N VAL A 18 -16.17 1.83 -12.95
CA VAL A 18 -15.25 0.76 -13.34
C VAL A 18 -13.91 1.35 -13.76
N LEU A 19 -13.91 2.32 -14.68
CA LEU A 19 -12.68 2.97 -15.12
C LEU A 19 -11.91 3.64 -13.98
N PHE A 20 -12.62 4.28 -13.06
CA PHE A 20 -12.02 4.92 -11.89
C PHE A 20 -11.34 3.92 -10.95
N VAL A 21 -11.97 2.77 -10.68
CA VAL A 21 -11.36 1.71 -9.85
C VAL A 21 -10.18 1.05 -10.57
N GLU A 22 -10.32 0.78 -11.87
CA GLU A 22 -9.25 0.20 -12.69
C GLU A 22 -8.04 1.14 -12.78
N SER A 23 -8.26 2.44 -12.99
CA SER A 23 -7.18 3.45 -13.05
C SER A 23 -6.44 3.60 -11.72
N GLY A 24 -7.12 3.36 -10.60
CA GLY A 24 -6.54 3.34 -9.25
C GLY A 24 -5.85 2.02 -8.87
N THR A 25 -6.11 0.93 -9.60
CA THR A 25 -5.58 -0.39 -9.25
C THR A 25 -4.07 -0.47 -9.48
N ARG A 26 -3.34 -1.00 -8.49
CA ARG A 26 -1.89 -1.22 -8.54
C ARG A 26 -1.58 -2.66 -8.15
N GLU A 27 -0.52 -3.21 -8.72
CA GLU A 27 -0.03 -4.55 -8.42
C GLU A 27 0.97 -4.55 -7.27
N GLY A 28 1.74 -5.63 -7.13
CA GLY A 28 2.77 -5.77 -6.10
C GLY A 28 3.83 -4.66 -6.16
N LEU A 29 4.28 -4.24 -4.99
CA LEU A 29 5.41 -3.32 -4.84
C LEU A 29 6.72 -4.08 -5.06
N VAL A 30 7.52 -3.63 -6.02
CA VAL A 30 8.89 -4.12 -6.24
C VAL A 30 9.85 -2.95 -6.06
N GLN A 31 10.75 -3.07 -5.10
CA GLN A 31 11.69 -2.00 -4.74
C GLN A 31 13.06 -2.57 -4.37
N ALA A 32 14.12 -1.91 -4.81
CA ALA A 32 15.51 -2.30 -4.53
C ALA A 32 16.35 -1.07 -4.14
N ASN A 33 16.43 -0.78 -2.84
CA ASN A 33 17.12 0.42 -2.32
C ASN A 33 18.63 0.26 -2.29
N LYS A 34 19.10 -0.95 -1.98
CA LYS A 34 20.51 -1.29 -1.90
C LYS A 34 20.82 -2.38 -2.89
N ARG A 35 21.61 -2.05 -3.93
CA ARG A 35 21.98 -2.99 -5.00
C ARG A 35 22.76 -4.21 -4.49
N HIS A 36 23.53 -4.04 -3.42
CA HIS A 36 24.32 -5.11 -2.81
C HIS A 36 24.45 -4.90 -1.30
N ALA A 37 24.06 -5.90 -0.53
CA ALA A 37 24.24 -5.96 0.91
C ALA A 37 25.02 -7.23 1.27
N ARG A 38 25.98 -7.09 2.18
CA ARG A 38 26.79 -8.19 2.71
C ARG A 38 26.75 -8.12 4.23
N ALA A 39 26.39 -9.22 4.87
CA ALA A 39 26.48 -9.38 6.32
C ALA A 39 27.94 -9.62 6.75
N ASN A 40 28.35 -8.97 7.83
CA ASN A 40 29.60 -9.23 8.54
C ASN A 40 29.29 -10.09 9.77
N ASN A 41 29.33 -11.40 9.62
CA ASN A 41 29.04 -12.34 10.70
C ASN A 41 30.19 -13.37 10.77
N PRO A 42 30.65 -13.82 11.96
CA PRO A 42 31.67 -14.86 12.09
C PRO A 42 31.40 -16.14 11.26
N GLU A 43 30.14 -16.43 10.96
CA GLU A 43 29.72 -17.59 10.18
C GLU A 43 29.79 -17.36 8.65
N THR A 44 30.05 -16.13 8.18
CA THR A 44 30.10 -15.81 6.74
C THR A 44 31.54 -15.71 6.22
N PRO A 45 31.81 -16.16 4.97
CA PRO A 45 33.13 -16.01 4.36
C PRO A 45 33.57 -14.54 4.29
N GLY A 46 34.81 -14.28 4.72
CA GLY A 46 35.45 -12.96 4.71
C GLY A 46 34.97 -12.02 5.83
N TYR A 47 34.57 -12.58 6.98
CA TYR A 47 34.33 -11.86 8.23
C TYR A 47 35.52 -10.97 8.62
N ASN A 48 35.22 -9.75 9.10
CA ASN A 48 36.20 -8.83 9.66
C ASN A 48 35.83 -8.52 11.13
N ALA A 49 36.71 -8.89 12.06
CA ALA A 49 36.53 -8.65 13.49
C ALA A 49 36.66 -7.17 13.89
N GLU A 50 37.24 -6.33 13.02
CA GLU A 50 37.34 -4.88 13.23
C GLU A 50 36.05 -4.14 12.83
N GLU A 51 35.16 -4.78 12.08
CA GLU A 51 33.89 -4.21 11.65
C GLU A 51 32.73 -4.67 12.54
N PRO A 52 31.65 -3.88 12.65
CA PRO A 52 30.46 -4.29 13.41
C PRO A 52 29.86 -5.59 12.87
N ASN A 53 29.40 -6.45 13.78
CA ASN A 53 28.67 -7.66 13.37
C ASN A 53 27.31 -7.26 12.78
N THR A 54 26.99 -7.75 11.59
CA THR A 54 25.73 -7.53 10.89
C THR A 54 25.17 -8.82 10.31
N SER A 55 23.85 -8.93 10.25
CA SER A 55 23.13 -10.07 9.67
C SER A 55 22.10 -9.58 8.65
N LEU A 56 21.78 -10.41 7.67
CA LEU A 56 20.67 -10.18 6.74
C LEU A 56 19.49 -11.05 7.18
N ILE A 57 18.28 -10.50 7.07
CA ILE A 57 17.04 -11.24 7.32
C ILE A 57 16.27 -11.36 6.02
N TYR A 58 15.74 -12.56 5.77
CA TYR A 58 14.78 -12.81 4.70
C TYR A 58 13.41 -13.01 5.34
N LEU A 59 12.46 -12.14 5.00
CA LEU A 59 11.09 -12.20 5.48
C LEU A 59 10.17 -12.47 4.29
N ASP A 60 9.29 -13.45 4.45
CA ASP A 60 8.31 -13.83 3.45
C ASP A 60 6.93 -13.98 4.11
N ALA A 61 5.94 -13.32 3.53
CA ALA A 61 4.58 -13.34 4.02
C ALA A 61 3.82 -14.52 3.41
N ASN A 62 3.60 -15.57 4.21
CA ASN A 62 2.79 -16.72 3.81
C ASN A 62 1.36 -16.27 3.46
N ASN A 63 0.96 -16.43 2.20
CA ASN A 63 -0.39 -16.11 1.71
C ASN A 63 -0.79 -14.64 1.95
N LEU A 64 0.06 -13.70 1.52
CA LEU A 64 -0.16 -12.25 1.65
C LEU A 64 -1.56 -11.80 1.17
N TYR A 65 -1.98 -12.21 -0.03
CA TYR A 65 -3.31 -11.85 -0.54
C TYR A 65 -4.44 -12.48 0.26
N GLY A 66 -4.28 -13.72 0.74
CA GLY A 66 -5.29 -14.34 1.60
C GLY A 66 -5.44 -13.61 2.95
N TYR A 67 -4.34 -13.10 3.52
CA TYR A 67 -4.39 -12.24 4.70
C TYR A 67 -5.07 -10.90 4.40
N ALA A 68 -4.76 -10.27 3.26
CA ALA A 68 -5.42 -9.03 2.82
C ALA A 68 -6.93 -9.24 2.62
N MET A 69 -7.34 -10.38 2.06
CA MET A 69 -8.76 -10.75 1.89
C MET A 69 -9.51 -10.97 3.21
N CYS A 70 -8.80 -11.16 4.34
CA CYS A 70 -9.41 -11.23 5.67
C CYS A 70 -9.63 -9.86 6.31
N GLN A 71 -9.15 -8.77 5.70
CA GLN A 71 -9.35 -7.41 6.20
C GLN A 71 -10.73 -6.87 5.77
N TYR A 72 -11.13 -5.74 6.35
CA TYR A 72 -12.32 -5.00 5.91
C TYR A 72 -12.11 -4.54 4.45
N MET A 73 -13.00 -4.97 3.56
CA MET A 73 -12.95 -4.68 2.12
C MET A 73 -14.32 -4.18 1.64
N PRO A 74 -14.36 -3.31 0.61
CA PRO A 74 -15.62 -2.87 0.03
C PRO A 74 -16.33 -4.05 -0.66
N ILE A 75 -17.61 -4.22 -0.35
CA ILE A 75 -18.45 -5.29 -0.91
C ILE A 75 -19.62 -4.77 -1.76
N GLY A 76 -19.97 -3.49 -1.64
CA GLY A 76 -21.09 -2.87 -2.35
C GLY A 76 -21.40 -1.46 -1.87
N ASP A 77 -22.58 -0.97 -2.25
CA ASP A 77 -23.10 0.39 -2.13
C ASP A 77 -22.19 1.44 -2.79
N PHE A 78 -21.71 1.12 -3.99
CA PHE A 78 -20.79 1.99 -4.73
C PHE A 78 -21.50 3.22 -5.32
N VAL A 79 -21.38 4.34 -4.62
CA VAL A 79 -21.98 5.62 -5.02
C VAL A 79 -20.94 6.71 -5.22
N TRP A 80 -21.18 7.59 -6.20
CA TRP A 80 -20.43 8.84 -6.29
C TRP A 80 -20.81 9.74 -5.12
N TYR A 81 -19.81 10.30 -4.45
CA TYR A 81 -20.07 11.23 -3.36
C TYR A 81 -20.60 12.56 -3.91
N ALA A 82 -21.87 12.87 -3.60
CA ALA A 82 -22.54 14.09 -4.08
C ALA A 82 -22.23 15.35 -3.23
N GLY A 83 -21.52 15.17 -2.12
CA GLY A 83 -21.17 16.26 -1.21
C GLY A 83 -19.93 17.04 -1.65
N ASN A 84 -19.42 17.89 -0.75
CA ASN A 84 -18.21 18.66 -1.00
C ASN A 84 -16.95 17.79 -0.83
N PRO A 85 -16.11 17.60 -1.87
CA PRO A 85 -14.88 16.81 -1.78
C PRO A 85 -13.93 17.24 -0.65
N GLU A 86 -13.85 18.53 -0.34
CA GLU A 86 -12.97 19.03 0.74
C GLU A 86 -13.43 18.55 2.12
N VAL A 87 -14.74 18.42 2.32
CA VAL A 87 -15.30 17.87 3.55
C VAL A 87 -15.01 16.36 3.63
N ALA A 88 -15.12 15.65 2.51
CA ALA A 88 -14.76 14.23 2.46
C ALA A 88 -13.27 14.00 2.72
N LEU A 89 -12.40 14.88 2.20
CA LEU A 89 -10.96 14.82 2.40
C LEU A 89 -10.58 15.08 3.86
N ALA A 90 -11.17 16.10 4.50
CA ALA A 90 -10.95 16.38 5.92
C ALA A 90 -11.37 15.23 6.85
N GLN A 91 -12.33 14.40 6.43
CA GLN A 91 -12.77 13.25 7.21
C GLN A 91 -11.76 12.10 7.21
N LEU A 92 -10.79 12.07 6.29
CA LEU A 92 -9.74 11.03 6.24
C LEU A 92 -8.97 10.89 7.56
N GLU A 93 -8.73 12.00 8.26
CA GLU A 93 -7.97 12.02 9.52
C GLU A 93 -8.62 11.16 10.61
N TRP A 94 -9.93 10.94 10.53
CA TRP A 94 -10.71 10.25 11.56
C TRP A 94 -11.27 8.91 11.08
N MET A 95 -10.96 8.49 9.84
CA MET A 95 -11.37 7.19 9.32
C MET A 95 -10.53 6.06 9.90
N LEU A 96 -11.19 4.94 10.18
CA LEU A 96 -10.55 3.71 10.62
C LEU A 96 -10.59 2.66 9.51
N ALA A 97 -9.60 1.78 9.51
CA ALA A 97 -9.57 0.64 8.59
C ALA A 97 -10.76 -0.33 8.76
N THR A 98 -11.49 -0.23 9.87
CA THR A 98 -12.65 -1.06 10.22
C THR A 98 -13.98 -0.30 10.14
N ASP A 99 -13.99 0.91 9.59
CA ASP A 99 -15.22 1.65 9.40
C ASP A 99 -16.14 0.91 8.42
N ASP A 100 -17.45 1.03 8.64
CA ASP A 100 -18.46 0.39 7.80
C ASP A 100 -18.51 0.97 6.38
N VAL A 101 -17.99 2.19 6.18
CA VAL A 101 -18.00 2.90 4.89
C VAL A 101 -16.57 3.26 4.47
N GLY A 102 -16.11 2.63 3.40
CA GLY A 102 -14.87 2.99 2.72
C GLY A 102 -15.04 4.15 1.74
N ARG A 103 -13.92 4.79 1.37
CA ARG A 103 -13.89 5.86 0.37
C ARG A 103 -12.70 5.69 -0.56
N PHE A 104 -12.89 6.00 -1.83
CA PHE A 104 -11.83 6.12 -2.81
C PHE A 104 -11.64 7.59 -3.16
N PHE A 105 -10.37 8.00 -3.28
CA PHE A 105 -10.00 9.38 -3.59
C PHE A 105 -9.08 9.38 -4.80
N GLU A 106 -9.40 10.23 -5.77
CA GLU A 106 -8.47 10.68 -6.80
C GLU A 106 -8.07 12.10 -6.43
N VAL A 107 -6.78 12.30 -6.19
CA VAL A 107 -6.23 13.54 -5.65
C VAL A 107 -4.92 13.87 -6.33
N ASP A 108 -4.68 15.17 -6.49
CA ASP A 108 -3.35 15.69 -6.78
C ASP A 108 -2.57 15.80 -5.47
N ILE A 109 -1.33 15.31 -5.47
CA ILE A 109 -0.47 15.33 -4.29
C ILE A 109 0.81 16.08 -4.61
N ILE A 110 1.18 16.99 -3.70
CA ILE A 110 2.50 17.63 -3.69
C ILE A 110 3.33 16.92 -2.63
N TYR A 111 4.47 16.38 -3.04
CA TYR A 111 5.40 15.69 -2.14
C TYR A 111 6.54 16.64 -1.73
N PRO A 112 6.66 17.02 -0.44
CA PRO A 112 7.65 17.98 0.01
C PRO A 112 9.10 17.49 -0.21
N GLN A 113 9.93 18.35 -0.80
CA GLN A 113 11.31 18.03 -1.19
C GLN A 113 12.18 17.63 0.02
N ASP A 114 11.93 18.23 1.19
CA ASP A 114 12.63 17.96 2.43
C ASP A 114 12.41 16.53 2.97
N LEU A 115 11.36 15.84 2.52
CA LEU A 115 11.09 14.45 2.87
C LEU A 115 11.79 13.43 1.96
N HIS A 116 12.38 13.86 0.85
CA HIS A 116 12.96 12.94 -0.14
C HIS A 116 14.11 12.12 0.44
N ASP A 117 15.04 12.77 1.14
CA ASP A 117 16.19 12.10 1.74
C ASP A 117 15.75 11.16 2.88
N ALA A 118 14.78 11.58 3.68
CA ALA A 118 14.26 10.79 4.80
C ALA A 118 13.50 9.54 4.33
N HIS A 119 12.83 9.60 3.18
CA HIS A 119 12.05 8.50 2.62
C HIS A 119 12.76 7.79 1.46
N ASN A 120 14.07 7.98 1.28
CA ASN A 120 14.82 7.40 0.16
C ASN A 120 14.78 5.86 0.14
N ASP A 121 14.71 5.23 1.31
CA ASP A 121 14.58 3.77 1.44
C ASP A 121 13.14 3.28 1.18
N MET A 122 12.12 4.13 1.22
CA MET A 122 10.74 3.75 0.93
C MET A 122 9.93 4.98 0.48
N PRO A 123 10.11 5.43 -0.78
CA PRO A 123 9.37 6.56 -1.28
C PRO A 123 7.91 6.13 -1.47
N PHE A 124 7.01 6.81 -0.77
CA PHE A 124 5.58 6.48 -0.79
C PHE A 124 4.89 6.80 -2.12
N LEU A 125 5.45 7.75 -2.87
CA LEU A 125 4.97 8.15 -4.17
C LEU A 125 6.10 7.98 -5.18
N ARG A 126 5.76 7.51 -6.39
CA ARG A 126 6.69 7.58 -7.50
C ARG A 126 6.94 9.06 -7.79
N LEU A 127 8.21 9.45 -7.87
CA LEU A 127 8.59 10.76 -8.39
C LEU A 127 8.01 10.85 -9.80
N CYS A 128 6.98 11.69 -9.99
CA CYS A 128 6.63 12.15 -11.33
C CYS A 128 7.80 13.03 -11.78
N GLU A 129 8.57 12.56 -12.75
CA GLU A 129 9.50 13.42 -13.48
C GLU A 129 8.67 14.59 -14.06
N THR A 130 9.11 15.81 -13.80
CA THR A 130 8.56 17.04 -14.39
C THR A 130 9.13 17.25 -15.78
#